data_AF-A0A920U0D8-F1
#
_entry.id   AF-A0A920U0D8-F1
#
_cell.length_a   1.000
_cell.length_b   1.000
_cell.length_c   1.000
_cell.angle_alpha   90.00
_cell.angle_beta   90.00
_cell.angle_gamma   90.00
#
_symmetry.space_group_name_H-M   'P 1'
#
loop_
_entity.id
_entity.type
_entity.pdbx_description
1 polymer ?
#
loop_
_entity_poly.entity_id
_entity_poly.type
_entity_poly.pdbx_seq_one_letter_code
_entity_poly.pdbx_strand_id
1 'polypeptide(L)'
;MFKEATGELSMPSEFGVASTSAGEMFLGAFVPGLVLVGLYMVFILVWAQIRPKAAPAVRYGGEFDFQFFIKVFLILVPPLGLIFLVLGSIISGIATVNQAGAIGAAGALFMAGYRLKAGQKGAYWPAILGLVSLIVIFVLLSNFEINVKNIRGNQDVQIIALAGVATAGLLYALFWSAWRAYKIDSTLQGVMVETAKTTSLVFIILLGPRC
;
A
#
# COMPACT_ATOMS: atom_id res chain seq x y z
N MET A 1 -33.53 29.95 -30.91
CA MET A 1 -34.12 28.99 -29.95
C MET A 1 -33.15 28.31 -28.98
N PHE A 2 -31.82 28.54 -29.00
CA PHE A 2 -30.92 28.13 -27.88
C PHE A 2 -30.23 29.30 -27.16
N LYS A 3 -30.23 30.49 -27.76
CA LYS A 3 -29.58 31.70 -27.21
C LYS A 3 -30.43 32.44 -26.15
N GLU A 4 -31.73 32.17 -26.11
CA GLU A 4 -32.68 32.91 -25.27
C GLU A 4 -32.92 32.26 -23.89
N ALA A 5 -32.38 31.06 -23.63
CA ALA A 5 -32.60 30.35 -22.37
C ALA A 5 -31.40 30.37 -21.40
N THR A 6 -30.15 30.53 -21.86
CA THR A 6 -28.96 30.34 -20.99
C THR A 6 -27.79 31.31 -21.21
N GLY A 7 -27.86 32.24 -22.17
CA GLY A 7 -26.91 33.37 -22.25
C GLY A 7 -25.47 33.08 -22.72
N GLU A 8 -25.07 31.83 -22.98
CA GLU A 8 -23.74 31.50 -23.50
C GLU A 8 -23.75 31.06 -24.98
N LEU A 9 -22.68 31.42 -25.71
CA LEU A 9 -22.58 31.34 -27.18
C LEU A 9 -21.77 30.14 -27.70
N SER A 10 -21.35 29.22 -26.83
CA SER A 10 -20.57 28.04 -27.22
C SER A 10 -21.25 26.76 -26.73
N MET A 11 -21.44 25.81 -27.65
CA MET A 11 -21.72 24.43 -27.26
C MET A 11 -20.56 23.91 -26.39
N PRO A 12 -20.82 23.22 -25.28
CA PRO A 12 -19.75 22.58 -24.51
C PRO A 12 -19.17 21.45 -25.36
N SER A 13 -18.07 21.73 -26.05
CA SER A 13 -17.25 20.76 -26.79
C SER A 13 -16.28 19.99 -25.89
N GLU A 14 -16.47 20.05 -24.58
CA GLU A 14 -15.68 19.32 -23.59
C GLU A 14 -16.23 17.89 -23.43
N PHE A 15 -16.02 17.07 -24.46
CA PHE A 15 -15.82 15.62 -24.28
C PHE A 15 -14.36 15.33 -23.91
N GLY A 16 -13.69 16.26 -23.21
CA GLY A 16 -12.49 15.94 -22.48
C GLY A 16 -12.88 14.93 -21.41
N VAL A 17 -12.27 13.74 -21.44
CA VAL A 17 -12.25 12.87 -20.27
C VAL A 17 -11.78 13.74 -19.10
N ALA A 18 -12.71 14.11 -18.22
CA ALA A 18 -12.36 14.76 -16.97
C ALA A 18 -11.33 13.83 -16.34
N SER A 19 -10.08 14.29 -16.29
CA SER A 19 -8.98 13.54 -15.69
C SER A 19 -9.23 13.58 -14.19
N THR A 20 -10.24 12.82 -13.74
CA THR A 20 -10.59 12.72 -12.33
C THR A 20 -9.34 12.23 -11.64
N SER A 21 -8.95 12.97 -10.60
CA SER A 21 -7.82 12.57 -9.80
C SER A 21 -8.10 11.18 -9.26
N ALA A 22 -7.14 10.27 -9.30
CA ALA A 22 -7.35 8.94 -8.73
C ALA A 22 -7.77 9.01 -7.25
N GLY A 23 -7.38 10.07 -6.53
CA GLY A 23 -7.86 10.34 -5.17
C GLY A 23 -9.38 10.49 -5.08
N GLU A 24 -10.01 11.15 -6.06
CA GLU A 24 -11.47 11.28 -6.15
C GLU A 24 -12.14 9.93 -6.43
N MET A 25 -11.54 9.10 -7.29
CA MET A 25 -12.01 7.74 -7.54
C MET A 25 -11.97 6.87 -6.27
N PHE A 26 -10.89 6.96 -5.49
CA PHE A 26 -10.76 6.25 -4.21
C PHE A 26 -11.75 6.77 -3.17
N LEU A 27 -11.94 8.09 -3.07
CA LEU A 27 -12.87 8.69 -2.13
C LEU A 27 -14.33 8.31 -2.47
N GLY A 28 -14.68 8.30 -3.75
CA GLY A 28 -16.00 7.86 -4.23
C GLY A 28 -16.28 6.37 -3.97
N ALA A 29 -15.24 5.53 -3.98
CA ALA A 29 -15.34 4.11 -3.65
C ALA A 29 -15.28 3.80 -2.13
N PHE A 30 -14.87 4.76 -1.30
CA PHE A 30 -14.64 4.53 0.12
C PHE A 30 -15.94 4.23 0.90
N VAL A 31 -16.96 5.08 0.71
CA VAL A 31 -18.27 4.91 1.36
C VAL A 31 -18.94 3.57 0.99
N PRO A 32 -19.10 3.20 -0.29
CA PRO A 32 -19.68 1.90 -0.63
C PRO A 32 -18.82 0.72 -0.14
N GLY A 33 -17.50 0.87 -0.08
CA GLY A 33 -16.60 -0.13 0.51
C GLY A 33 -16.88 -0.38 1.99
N LEU A 34 -17.01 0.69 2.79
CA LEU A 34 -17.35 0.57 4.22
C LEU A 34 -18.74 -0.02 4.44
N VAL A 35 -19.72 0.38 3.63
CA VAL A 35 -21.08 -0.18 3.69
C VAL A 35 -21.06 -1.68 3.41
N LEU A 36 -20.33 -2.12 2.38
CA LEU A 36 -20.20 -3.53 2.03
C LEU A 36 -19.53 -4.33 3.15
N VAL A 37 -18.45 -3.80 3.75
CA VAL A 37 -17.75 -4.42 4.88
C VAL A 37 -18.68 -4.57 6.09
N GLY A 38 -19.44 -3.54 6.42
CA GLY A 38 -20.43 -3.57 7.51
C GLY A 38 -21.53 -4.60 7.26
N LEU A 39 -22.09 -4.62 6.03
CA LEU A 39 -23.11 -5.59 5.64
C LEU A 39 -22.57 -7.03 5.68
N TYR A 40 -21.31 -7.24 5.29
CA TYR A 40 -20.66 -8.54 5.36
C TYR A 40 -20.41 -8.99 6.82
N MET A 41 -20.02 -8.08 7.71
CA MET A 41 -19.91 -8.38 9.15
C MET A 41 -21.26 -8.80 9.74
N VAL A 42 -22.33 -8.06 9.45
CA VAL A 42 -23.68 -8.42 9.91
C VAL A 42 -24.11 -9.77 9.34
N PHE A 43 -23.87 -9.99 8.04
CA PHE A 43 -24.18 -11.25 7.39
C PHE A 43 -23.46 -12.44 8.05
N ILE A 44 -22.14 -12.32 8.30
CA ILE A 44 -21.38 -13.38 8.97
C ILE A 44 -21.91 -13.63 10.39
N LEU A 45 -22.22 -12.59 11.16
CA LEU A 45 -22.74 -12.73 12.53
C LEU A 45 -24.09 -13.45 12.56
N VAL A 46 -25.01 -13.06 11.69
CA VAL A 46 -26.32 -13.72 11.56
C VAL A 46 -26.15 -15.16 11.09
N TRP A 47 -25.30 -15.41 10.09
CA TRP A 47 -25.07 -16.75 9.56
C TRP A 47 -24.39 -17.68 10.56
N ALA A 48 -23.44 -17.17 11.35
CA ALA A 48 -22.78 -17.91 12.42
C ALA A 48 -23.75 -18.30 13.54
N GLN A 49 -24.75 -17.46 13.86
CA GLN A 49 -25.80 -17.78 14.83
C GLN A 49 -26.77 -18.84 14.31
N ILE A 50 -27.17 -18.78 13.03
CA ILE A 50 -28.11 -19.74 12.42
C ILE A 50 -27.44 -21.09 12.15
N ARG A 51 -26.16 -21.10 11.74
CA ARG A 51 -25.40 -22.31 11.42
C ARG A 51 -24.02 -22.30 12.09
N PRO A 52 -23.95 -22.57 13.42
CA PRO A 52 -22.69 -22.57 14.16
C PRO A 52 -21.70 -23.65 13.68
N LYS A 53 -22.19 -24.69 13.00
CA LYS A 53 -21.33 -25.72 12.38
C LYS A 53 -20.59 -25.22 11.12
N ALA A 54 -21.07 -24.17 10.46
CA ALA A 54 -20.42 -23.58 9.28
C ALA A 54 -19.28 -22.63 9.67
N ALA A 55 -19.29 -22.10 10.90
CA ALA A 55 -18.24 -21.26 11.47
C ALA A 55 -17.74 -21.88 12.79
N PRO A 56 -17.04 -23.03 12.75
CA PRO A 56 -16.47 -23.62 13.95
C PRO A 56 -15.50 -22.63 14.57
N ALA A 57 -15.74 -22.29 15.84
CA ALA A 57 -14.85 -21.38 16.58
C ALA A 57 -13.42 -21.94 16.55
N VAL A 58 -12.47 -21.11 16.13
CA VAL A 58 -11.04 -21.44 16.24
C VAL A 58 -10.80 -21.76 17.71
N ARG A 59 -10.38 -22.99 18.02
CA ARG A 59 -10.05 -23.43 19.38
C ARG A 59 -8.86 -22.62 19.88
N TYR A 60 -9.12 -21.44 20.43
CA TYR A 60 -8.13 -20.70 21.18
C TYR A 60 -8.09 -21.32 22.58
N GLY A 61 -6.98 -22.01 22.89
CA GLY A 61 -6.79 -22.68 24.19
C GLY A 61 -6.51 -21.73 25.36
N GLY A 62 -6.83 -20.44 25.21
CA GLY A 62 -6.67 -19.41 26.24
C GLY A 62 -7.94 -18.59 26.38
N GLU A 63 -8.07 -17.87 27.49
CA GLU A 63 -9.20 -16.96 27.74
C GLU A 63 -9.15 -15.77 26.78
N PHE A 64 -10.30 -15.18 26.46
CA PHE A 64 -10.40 -13.92 25.73
C PHE A 64 -9.93 -12.75 26.63
N ASP A 65 -8.64 -12.72 26.91
CA ASP A 65 -8.02 -11.73 27.79
C ASP A 65 -7.69 -10.43 27.04
N PHE A 66 -7.52 -9.33 27.78
CA PHE A 66 -7.09 -8.04 27.24
C PHE A 66 -5.76 -8.14 26.48
N GLN A 67 -4.87 -9.05 26.90
CA GLN A 67 -3.62 -9.34 26.18
C GLN A 67 -3.86 -9.93 24.78
N PHE A 68 -4.93 -10.72 24.60
CA PHE A 68 -5.33 -11.25 23.29
C PHE A 68 -5.81 -10.11 22.39
N PHE A 69 -6.65 -9.21 22.90
CA PHE A 69 -7.10 -8.03 22.15
C PHE A 69 -5.93 -7.14 21.73
N ILE A 70 -4.98 -6.86 22.62
CA ILE A 70 -3.76 -6.10 22.29
C ILE A 70 -2.98 -6.81 21.18
N LYS A 71 -2.79 -8.13 21.27
CA LYS A 71 -2.04 -8.89 20.26
C LYS A 71 -2.71 -8.83 18.89
N VAL A 72 -4.03 -8.99 18.83
CA VAL A 72 -4.80 -8.88 17.58
C VAL A 72 -4.68 -7.47 17.02
N PHE A 73 -4.87 -6.45 17.86
CA PHE A 73 -4.75 -5.05 17.45
C PHE A 73 -3.35 -4.74 16.88
N LEU A 74 -2.28 -5.16 17.56
CA LEU A 74 -0.90 -4.96 17.12
C LEU A 74 -0.57 -5.65 15.77
N ILE A 75 -1.27 -6.73 15.41
CA ILE A 75 -1.09 -7.39 14.11
C ILE A 75 -1.78 -6.62 12.98
N LEU A 76 -2.88 -5.91 13.28
CA LEU A 76 -3.65 -5.12 12.32
C LEU A 76 -3.04 -3.73 12.07
N VAL A 77 -2.34 -3.16 13.05
CA VAL A 77 -1.77 -1.80 12.96
C VAL A 77 -0.85 -1.62 11.74
N PRO A 78 0.12 -2.51 11.43
CA PRO A 78 1.03 -2.27 10.31
C PRO A 78 0.33 -2.26 8.93
N PRO A 79 -0.53 -3.24 8.56
CA PRO A 79 -1.27 -3.19 7.31
C PRO A 79 -2.21 -1.99 7.19
N LEU A 80 -2.96 -1.68 8.26
CA LEU A 80 -3.87 -0.52 8.26
C LEU A 80 -3.09 0.80 8.17
N GLY A 81 -1.98 0.91 8.90
CA GLY A 81 -1.08 2.05 8.83
C GLY A 81 -0.55 2.29 7.42
N LEU A 82 -0.16 1.22 6.71
CA LEU A 82 0.27 1.34 5.31
C LEU A 82 -0.87 1.84 4.40
N ILE A 83 -2.09 1.34 4.60
CA ILE A 83 -3.28 1.77 3.83
C ILE A 83 -3.53 3.26 4.05
N PHE A 84 -3.58 3.72 5.31
CA PHE A 84 -3.79 5.13 5.62
C PHE A 84 -2.65 6.02 5.17
N LEU A 85 -1.41 5.54 5.23
CA LEU A 85 -0.24 6.27 4.72
C LEU A 85 -0.36 6.48 3.20
N VAL A 86 -0.67 5.42 2.44
CA VAL A 86 -0.79 5.49 0.98
C VAL A 86 -2.01 6.32 0.58
N LEU A 87 -3.21 5.98 1.05
CA LEU A 87 -4.43 6.72 0.71
C LEU A 87 -4.38 8.16 1.20
N GLY A 88 -3.85 8.39 2.40
CA GLY A 88 -3.65 9.73 2.96
C GLY A 88 -2.70 10.56 2.09
N SER A 89 -1.59 9.98 1.61
CA SER A 89 -0.65 10.69 0.72
C SER A 89 -1.24 11.05 -0.66
N ILE A 90 -2.19 10.24 -1.16
CA ILE A 90 -2.90 10.50 -2.42
C ILE A 90 -3.94 11.61 -2.21
N ILE A 91 -4.77 11.50 -1.17
CA ILE A 91 -5.88 12.44 -0.92
C ILE A 91 -5.35 13.82 -0.52
N SER A 92 -4.26 13.87 0.26
CA SER A 92 -3.59 15.13 0.64
C SER A 92 -2.81 15.78 -0.49
N GLY A 93 -2.65 15.12 -1.64
CA GLY A 93 -1.89 15.63 -2.78
C GLY A 93 -0.37 15.66 -2.57
N ILE A 94 0.15 15.03 -1.51
CA ILE A 94 1.59 14.97 -1.21
C ILE A 94 2.31 14.06 -2.22
N ALA A 95 1.68 12.95 -2.61
CA ALA A 95 2.25 11.99 -3.53
C ALA A 95 1.29 11.66 -4.69
N THR A 96 1.84 11.49 -5.88
CA THR A 96 1.07 10.98 -7.02
C THR A 96 0.79 9.48 -6.88
N VAL A 97 -0.22 8.97 -7.59
CA VAL A 97 -0.64 7.55 -7.52
C VAL A 97 0.52 6.58 -7.76
N ASN A 98 1.40 6.91 -8.70
CA ASN A 98 2.56 6.07 -9.02
C ASN A 98 3.58 6.04 -7.86
N GLN A 99 3.85 7.21 -7.26
CA GLN A 99 4.74 7.31 -6.10
C GLN A 99 4.14 6.61 -4.87
N ALA A 100 2.85 6.81 -4.62
CA ALA A 100 2.13 6.16 -3.53
C ALA A 100 2.09 4.63 -3.70
N GLY A 101 1.93 4.14 -4.93
CA GLY A 101 2.04 2.72 -5.27
C GLY A 101 3.42 2.13 -4.97
N ALA A 102 4.49 2.85 -5.32
CA ALA A 102 5.86 2.44 -5.00
C ALA A 102 6.11 2.38 -3.48
N ILE A 103 5.62 3.37 -2.72
CA ILE A 103 5.70 3.39 -1.25
C ILE A 103 4.92 2.21 -0.65
N GLY A 104 3.73 1.92 -1.17
CA GLY A 104 2.93 0.76 -0.76
C GLY A 104 3.63 -0.56 -1.01
N ALA A 105 4.21 -0.75 -2.20
CA ALA A 105 4.95 -1.96 -2.54
C ALA A 105 6.21 -2.14 -1.67
N ALA A 106 6.98 -1.07 -1.46
CA ALA A 106 8.14 -1.07 -0.59
C ALA A 106 7.77 -1.41 0.87
N GLY A 107 6.70 -0.79 1.39
CA GLY A 107 6.17 -1.07 2.73
C GLY A 107 5.69 -2.51 2.88
N ALA A 108 4.95 -3.04 1.90
CA ALA A 108 4.51 -4.43 1.88
C ALA A 108 5.69 -5.42 1.85
N LEU A 109 6.74 -5.11 1.09
CA LEU A 109 7.98 -5.90 1.05
C LEU A 109 8.68 -5.94 2.41
N PHE A 110 8.82 -4.81 3.10
CA PHE A 110 9.37 -4.79 4.46
C PHE A 110 8.51 -5.59 5.44
N MET A 111 7.18 -5.44 5.35
CA MET A 111 6.22 -6.19 6.17
C MET A 111 6.32 -7.70 5.95
N ALA A 112 6.37 -8.15 4.70
CA ALA A 112 6.58 -9.55 4.38
C ALA A 112 7.92 -10.04 4.94
N GLY A 113 9.00 -9.26 4.78
CA GLY A 113 10.35 -9.63 5.22
C GLY A 113 10.49 -9.90 6.71
N TYR A 114 9.83 -9.13 7.59
CA TYR A 114 9.86 -9.40 9.03
C TYR A 114 8.77 -10.39 9.47
N ARG A 115 7.57 -10.40 8.85
CA ARG A 115 6.49 -11.33 9.21
C ARG A 115 6.83 -12.79 8.87
N LEU A 116 7.51 -13.04 7.75
CA LEU A 116 7.96 -14.38 7.35
C LEU A 116 9.01 -14.98 8.28
N LYS A 117 9.71 -14.14 9.05
CA LYS A 117 10.73 -14.53 10.04
C LYS A 117 10.27 -14.27 11.48
N ALA A 118 8.97 -14.06 11.70
CA ALA A 118 8.43 -13.76 13.02
C ALA A 118 8.87 -14.81 14.05
N GLY A 119 9.46 -14.35 15.16
CA GLY A 119 10.01 -15.22 16.21
C GLY A 119 11.51 -15.51 16.13
N GLN A 120 12.22 -15.09 15.08
CA GLN A 120 13.67 -15.28 14.97
C GLN A 120 14.46 -13.97 15.18
N LYS A 121 15.62 -14.07 15.85
CA LYS A 121 16.56 -12.95 16.03
C LYS A 121 17.07 -12.51 14.64
N GLY A 122 16.76 -11.28 14.22
CA GLY A 122 17.13 -10.73 12.89
C GLY A 122 15.97 -10.55 11.90
N ALA A 123 14.71 -10.78 12.30
CA ALA A 123 13.54 -10.53 11.46
C ALA A 123 13.45 -9.05 11.00
N TYR A 124 13.67 -8.12 11.93
CA TYR A 124 13.51 -6.68 11.71
C TYR A 124 14.73 -5.98 11.08
N TRP A 125 15.87 -6.67 10.93
CA TRP A 125 17.11 -6.06 10.44
C TRP A 125 16.98 -5.34 9.08
N PRO A 126 16.40 -5.94 8.02
CA PRO A 126 16.20 -5.22 6.75
C PRO A 126 15.25 -4.02 6.89
N ALA A 127 14.22 -4.12 7.73
CA ALA A 127 13.29 -3.02 7.95
C ALA A 127 13.96 -1.84 8.70
N ILE A 128 14.82 -2.13 9.69
CA ILE A 128 15.58 -1.12 10.43
C ILE A 128 16.58 -0.42 9.50
N LEU A 129 17.33 -1.17 8.69
CA LEU A 129 18.25 -0.59 7.70
C LEU A 129 17.53 0.31 6.69
N GLY A 130 16.36 -0.13 6.20
CA GLY A 130 15.53 0.68 5.30
C GLY A 130 15.04 1.96 5.97
N LEU A 131 14.57 1.88 7.21
CA LEU A 131 14.09 3.03 7.98
C LEU A 131 15.21 4.04 8.26
N VAL A 132 16.39 3.57 8.67
CA VAL A 132 17.57 4.43 8.88
C VAL A 132 17.96 5.12 7.57
N SER A 133 17.97 4.38 6.47
CA SER A 133 18.28 4.95 5.15
C SER A 133 17.27 6.03 4.75
N LEU A 134 15.97 5.84 4.99
CA LEU A 134 14.94 6.85 4.76
C LEU A 134 15.12 8.10 5.63
N ILE A 135 15.42 7.93 6.92
CA ILE A 135 15.65 9.05 7.83
C ILE A 135 16.86 9.87 7.39
N VAL A 136 17.96 9.19 7.02
CA VAL A 136 19.17 9.87 6.52
C VAL A 136 18.84 10.65 5.24
N ILE A 137 18.15 10.04 4.27
CA ILE A 137 17.75 10.73 3.04
C ILE A 137 16.85 11.93 3.35
N PHE A 138 15.88 11.78 4.24
CA PHE A 138 14.97 12.85 4.64
C PHE A 138 15.71 14.03 5.27
N VAL A 139 16.61 13.78 6.23
CA VAL A 139 17.42 14.81 6.90
C VAL A 139 18.34 15.53 5.91
N LEU A 140 18.93 14.81 4.95
CA LEU A 140 19.76 15.44 3.92
C LEU A 140 18.95 16.35 3.00
N LEU A 141 17.76 15.90 2.57
CA LEU A 141 16.89 16.67 1.70
C LEU A 141 16.27 17.90 2.39
N SER A 142 16.07 17.85 3.72
CA SER A 142 15.50 18.98 4.45
C SER A 142 16.52 20.07 4.77
N ASN A 143 17.81 19.72 4.87
CA ASN A 143 18.87 20.65 5.28
C ASN A 143 19.73 21.14 4.10
N PHE A 144 19.77 20.41 2.98
CA PHE A 144 20.67 20.70 1.87
C PHE A 144 19.98 20.62 0.51
N GLU A 145 20.25 21.58 -0.38
CA GLU A 145 19.80 21.55 -1.77
C GLU A 145 20.69 20.58 -2.57
N ILE A 146 20.32 19.30 -2.60
CA ILE A 146 21.05 18.28 -3.35
C ILE A 146 20.83 18.49 -4.85
N ASN A 147 21.72 19.25 -5.50
CA ASN A 147 21.65 19.52 -6.93
C ASN A 147 23.00 19.27 -7.61
N VAL A 148 23.04 18.24 -8.46
CA VAL A 148 24.22 17.84 -9.24
C VAL A 148 24.70 18.95 -10.19
N LYS A 149 23.82 19.87 -10.60
CA LYS A 149 24.16 20.98 -11.51
C LYS A 149 24.61 22.27 -10.80
N ASN A 150 24.45 22.35 -9.48
CA ASN A 150 24.84 23.52 -8.67
C ASN A 150 25.93 23.16 -7.65
N ILE A 151 26.99 22.49 -8.10
CA ILE A 151 28.12 22.12 -7.24
C ILE A 151 29.02 23.36 -7.11
N ARG A 152 29.02 23.99 -5.93
CA ARG A 152 29.81 25.20 -5.66
C ARG A 152 31.02 24.92 -4.76
N GLY A 153 31.07 23.79 -4.05
CA GLY A 153 32.24 23.39 -3.26
C GLY A 153 32.37 21.90 -2.96
N ASN A 154 33.49 21.50 -2.33
CA ASN A 154 33.77 20.11 -1.93
C ASN A 154 32.77 19.55 -0.91
N GLN A 155 32.09 20.40 -0.15
CA GLN A 155 31.07 19.99 0.83
C GLN A 155 29.82 19.43 0.14
N ASP A 156 29.39 20.03 -0.98
CA ASP A 156 28.24 19.56 -1.75
C ASP A 156 28.47 18.16 -2.32
N VAL A 157 29.71 17.89 -2.77
CA VAL A 157 30.12 16.59 -3.28
C VAL A 157 30.08 15.51 -2.19
N GLN A 158 30.51 15.83 -0.97
CA GLN A 158 30.44 14.90 0.16
C GLN A 158 28.99 14.58 0.56
N ILE A 159 28.11 15.58 0.55
CA ILE A 159 26.67 15.40 0.86
C ILE A 159 25.98 14.54 -0.20
N ILE A 160 26.23 14.81 -1.49
CA ILE A 160 25.70 14.00 -2.59
C ILE A 160 26.22 12.56 -2.49
N ALA A 161 27.50 12.36 -2.18
CA ALA A 161 28.06 11.03 -1.98
C ALA A 161 27.38 10.28 -0.83
N LEU A 162 27.15 10.95 0.30
CA LEU A 162 26.47 10.36 1.46
C LEU A 162 25.00 10.01 1.16
N ALA A 163 24.30 10.86 0.40
CA ALA A 163 22.95 10.56 -0.10
C ALA A 163 22.95 9.34 -1.04
N GLY A 164 23.98 9.20 -1.88
CA GLY A 164 24.21 8.02 -2.72
C GLY A 164 24.37 6.74 -1.89
N VAL A 165 25.17 6.78 -0.83
CA VAL A 165 25.35 5.64 0.10
C VAL A 165 24.03 5.29 0.80
N ALA A 166 23.27 6.28 1.28
CA ALA A 166 21.98 6.04 1.92
C ALA A 166 20.97 5.40 0.94
N THR A 167 20.96 5.85 -0.31
CA THR A 167 20.10 5.27 -1.37
C THR A 167 20.50 3.83 -1.68
N ALA A 168 21.80 3.54 -1.77
CA ALA A 168 22.29 2.16 -1.94
C ALA A 168 21.91 1.26 -0.75
N GLY A 169 21.97 1.79 0.48
CA GLY A 169 21.52 1.11 1.69
C GLY A 169 20.03 0.77 1.65
N LEU A 170 19.18 1.70 1.19
CA LEU A 170 17.75 1.47 1.00
C LEU A 170 17.48 0.36 -0.04
N LEU A 171 18.16 0.41 -1.19
CA LEU A 171 18.03 -0.61 -2.23
C LEU A 171 18.49 -1.98 -1.74
N TYR A 172 19.60 -2.04 -1.00
CA TYR A 172 20.07 -3.29 -0.39
C TYR A 172 19.05 -3.86 0.60
N ALA A 173 18.46 -3.01 1.44
CA ALA A 173 17.42 -3.41 2.40
C ALA A 173 16.16 -3.97 1.69
N LEU A 174 15.70 -3.31 0.63
CA LEU A 174 14.58 -3.77 -0.19
C LEU A 174 14.90 -5.09 -0.89
N PHE A 175 16.08 -5.19 -1.50
CA PHE A 175 16.52 -6.41 -2.18
C PHE A 175 16.62 -7.58 -1.20
N TRP A 176 17.16 -7.36 -0.02
CA TRP A 176 17.22 -8.39 1.02
C TRP A 176 15.81 -8.81 1.47
N SER A 177 14.89 -7.87 1.67
CA SER A 177 13.50 -8.17 2.02
C SER A 177 12.79 -8.95 0.92
N ALA A 178 12.99 -8.58 -0.34
CA ALA A 178 12.44 -9.26 -1.51
C ALA A 178 13.02 -10.67 -1.69
N TRP A 179 14.33 -10.82 -1.58
CA TRP A 179 15.01 -12.12 -1.65
C TRP A 179 14.50 -13.07 -0.56
N ARG A 180 14.30 -12.54 0.65
CA ARG A 180 13.73 -13.28 1.76
C ARG A 180 12.29 -13.71 1.47
N ALA A 181 11.45 -12.82 0.95
CA ALA A 181 10.07 -13.13 0.58
C ALA A 181 9.94 -14.13 -0.58
N TYR A 182 10.92 -14.13 -1.48
CA TYR A 182 10.99 -15.09 -2.59
C TYR A 182 11.45 -16.49 -2.11
N LYS A 183 12.47 -16.55 -1.24
CA LYS A 183 13.08 -17.81 -0.83
C LYS A 183 12.34 -18.53 0.30
N ILE A 184 11.65 -17.79 1.18
CA ILE A 184 10.87 -18.40 2.27
C ILE A 184 9.51 -18.85 1.72
N ASP A 185 9.31 -20.17 1.75
CA ASP A 185 8.06 -20.86 1.39
C ASP A 185 7.53 -20.54 -0.01
N SER A 186 8.40 -20.05 -0.92
CA SER A 186 8.00 -19.54 -2.23
C SER A 186 6.81 -18.57 -2.16
N THR A 187 6.69 -17.83 -1.04
CA THR A 187 5.48 -17.04 -0.72
C THR A 187 5.15 -16.06 -1.84
N LEU A 188 6.18 -15.37 -2.36
CA LEU A 188 6.01 -14.43 -3.47
C LEU A 188 5.48 -15.11 -4.74
N GLN A 189 6.01 -16.29 -5.08
CA GLN A 189 5.54 -17.05 -6.24
C GLN A 189 4.09 -17.52 -6.06
N GLY A 190 3.73 -17.97 -4.86
CA GLY A 190 2.36 -18.37 -4.53
C GLY A 190 1.38 -17.23 -4.74
N VAL A 191 1.65 -16.06 -4.14
CA VAL A 191 0.79 -14.87 -4.28
C VAL A 191 0.74 -14.40 -5.74
N MET A 192 1.86 -14.43 -6.47
CA MET A 192 1.88 -14.05 -7.89
C MET A 192 1.02 -14.98 -8.75
N VAL A 193 1.07 -16.30 -8.52
CA VAL A 193 0.27 -17.28 -9.25
C VAL A 193 -1.20 -17.14 -8.91
N GLU A 194 -1.56 -16.97 -7.64
CA GLU A 194 -2.96 -16.73 -7.24
C GLU A 194 -3.49 -15.43 -7.86
N THR A 195 -2.71 -14.35 -7.78
CA THR A 195 -3.08 -13.06 -8.38
C THR A 195 -3.26 -13.19 -9.89
N ALA A 196 -2.34 -13.87 -10.58
CA ALA A 196 -2.42 -14.10 -12.03
C ALA A 196 -3.64 -14.96 -12.41
N LYS A 197 -3.99 -15.95 -11.60
CA LYS A 197 -5.19 -16.79 -11.82
C LYS A 197 -6.46 -15.97 -11.66
N THR A 198 -6.58 -15.19 -10.59
CA THR A 198 -7.76 -14.36 -10.34
C THR A 198 -7.93 -13.29 -11.43
N THR A 199 -6.84 -12.60 -11.82
CA THR A 199 -6.92 -11.60 -12.90
C THR A 199 -7.26 -12.25 -14.23
N SER A 200 -6.63 -13.38 -14.58
CA SER A 200 -6.94 -14.12 -15.82
C SER A 200 -8.41 -14.57 -15.85
N LEU A 201 -8.96 -15.06 -14.74
CA LEU A 201 -10.37 -15.45 -14.64
C LEU A 201 -11.31 -14.26 -14.88
N VAL A 202 -11.02 -13.10 -14.28
CA VAL A 202 -11.81 -11.87 -14.52
C VAL A 202 -11.72 -11.44 -15.99
N PHE A 203 -10.53 -11.46 -16.59
CA PHE A 203 -10.36 -11.15 -18.02
C PHE A 203 -11.14 -12.10 -18.92
N ILE A 204 -11.14 -13.42 -18.62
CA ILE A 204 -11.92 -14.41 -19.37
C ILE A 204 -13.42 -14.13 -19.24
N ILE A 205 -13.91 -13.79 -18.05
CA ILE A 205 -15.34 -13.45 -17.85
C ILE A 205 -15.72 -12.16 -18.61
N LEU A 206 -14.83 -11.17 -18.68
CA LEU A 206 -15.11 -9.90 -19.35
C LEU A 206 -14.98 -9.96 -20.87
N LEU A 207 -14.04 -10.76 -21.40
CA LEU A 207 -13.78 -10.90 -22.84
C LEU A 207 -14.53 -12.09 -23.47
N GLY A 208 -14.79 -13.14 -22.71
CA GLY A 208 -15.50 -14.35 -23.14
C GLY A 208 -16.88 -14.15 -23.77
N PRO A 209 -17.69 -13.12 -23.41
CA PRO A 209 -18.96 -12.86 -24.07
C PRO A 209 -18.82 -12.23 -25.48
N ARG A 210 -17.61 -11.87 -25.91
CA ARG A 210 -17.33 -11.22 -27.21
C ARG A 210 -16.71 -12.17 -28.26
N CYS A 211 -16.68 -13.48 -28.00
CA CYS A 211 -16.27 -14.51 -28.95
C CYS A 211 -17.40 -15.50 -29.21
#